data_AF-A0A8T6F8C9-F1
#
_entry.id   AF-A0A8T6F8C9-F1
#
_cell.length_a   1.000
_cell.length_b   1.000
_cell.length_c   1.000
_cell.angle_alpha   90.00
_cell.angle_beta   90.00
_cell.angle_gamma   90.00
#
_symmetry.space_group_name_H-M   'P 1'
#
loop_
_entity.id
_entity.type
_entity.pdbx_description
1 polymer ?
#
loop_
_entity_poly.entity_id
_entity_poly.type
_entity_poly.pdbx_seq_one_letter_code
_entity_poly.pdbx_strand_id
1 'polypeptide(L)'
;MEIDYMRLSGKSVIVTGAGRGIGRAIAIAYAREGAGVCLAARTESQIRSVAEEIEAAGGRAIAVPTDVADWDSVQAMVRGVANAFGGLDIAVLNAGVLLDGGRTLEESVIDDWRRTIEVNLIGAYLCAKAVIPPLKARGQGKIIITGSGNGHHGRVRGSSYGASKAGLWMVTRILSEELLEDRIDVNEIVPGPVYTELARELVSDPATRFAASGEWAKQPEELVDVAMFLATQPSPGPTGQSFSLLRRPL
;
A
#
# COMPACT_ATOMS: atom_id res chain seq x y z
N MET A 1 -0.94 29.72 20.17
CA MET A 1 -0.11 28.49 20.09
C MET A 1 -1.01 27.39 19.59
N GLU A 2 -0.95 27.07 18.30
CA GLU A 2 -1.46 25.77 17.85
C GLU A 2 -0.60 24.70 18.52
N ILE A 3 -1.22 23.86 19.34
CA ILE A 3 -0.57 22.63 19.76
C ILE A 3 -0.60 21.74 18.52
N ASP A 4 0.55 21.58 17.87
CA ASP A 4 0.71 20.69 16.74
C ASP A 4 0.56 19.24 17.24
N TYR A 5 -0.68 18.75 17.24
CA TYR A 5 -1.01 17.39 17.62
C TYR A 5 -0.63 16.47 16.46
N MET A 6 0.64 16.03 16.44
CA MET A 6 1.11 14.93 15.60
C MET A 6 0.18 13.72 15.74
N ARG A 7 -0.59 13.41 14.68
CA ARG A 7 -1.73 12.46 14.76
C ARG A 7 -1.31 11.00 14.91
N LEU A 8 -0.08 10.68 14.54
CA LEU A 8 0.52 9.35 14.61
C LEU A 8 1.68 9.28 15.61
N SER A 9 1.76 10.23 16.55
CA SER A 9 2.79 10.25 17.57
C SER A 9 2.85 8.92 18.34
N GLY A 10 4.05 8.33 18.40
CA GLY A 10 4.29 7.04 19.07
C GLY A 10 3.79 5.81 18.32
N LYS A 11 3.22 5.95 17.11
CA LYS A 11 2.80 4.82 16.27
C LYS A 11 3.96 4.22 15.50
N SER A 12 3.88 2.92 15.23
CA SER A 12 4.84 2.18 14.41
C SER A 12 4.17 1.68 13.14
N VAL A 13 4.77 1.94 11.98
CA VAL A 13 4.15 1.68 10.67
C VAL A 13 5.08 0.87 9.78
N ILE A 14 4.51 -0.08 9.02
CA ILE A 14 5.14 -0.67 7.83
C ILE A 14 4.54 -0.06 6.57
N VAL A 15 5.38 0.35 5.62
CA VAL A 15 4.94 0.69 4.26
C VAL A 15 5.72 -0.13 3.25
N THR A 16 5.03 -1.00 2.51
CA THR A 16 5.63 -1.78 1.42
C THR A 16 5.60 -1.01 0.11
N GLY A 17 6.61 -1.20 -0.74
CA GLY A 17 6.80 -0.36 -1.94
C GLY A 17 7.10 1.10 -1.61
N ALA A 18 7.77 1.37 -0.49
CA ALA A 18 7.98 2.72 0.03
C ALA A 18 9.11 3.52 -0.67
N GLY A 19 9.86 2.92 -1.59
CA GLY A 19 10.98 3.58 -2.25
C GLY A 19 10.58 4.65 -3.28
N ARG A 20 9.32 4.67 -3.74
CA ARG A 20 8.83 5.61 -4.77
C ARG A 20 7.30 5.72 -4.77
N GLY A 21 6.77 6.70 -5.51
CA GLY A 21 5.34 6.84 -5.78
C GLY A 21 4.49 6.93 -4.50
N ILE A 22 3.33 6.27 -4.51
CA ILE A 22 2.32 6.33 -3.44
C ILE A 22 2.92 5.91 -2.09
N GLY A 23 3.65 4.79 -2.05
CA GLY A 23 4.26 4.30 -0.81
C GLY A 23 5.24 5.30 -0.20
N ARG A 24 6.08 5.95 -1.02
CA ARG A 24 6.99 7.00 -0.54
C ARG A 24 6.22 8.18 0.05
N ALA A 25 5.20 8.67 -0.65
CA ALA A 25 4.41 9.82 -0.20
C ALA A 25 3.72 9.54 1.14
N ILE A 26 3.10 8.37 1.29
CA ILE A 26 2.47 7.94 2.55
C ILE A 26 3.50 7.82 3.67
N ALA A 27 4.64 7.18 3.41
CA ALA A 27 5.68 6.98 4.42
C ALA A 27 6.22 8.31 4.99
N ILE A 28 6.53 9.28 4.11
CA ILE A 28 7.00 10.61 4.52
C ILE A 28 5.93 11.33 5.32
N ALA A 29 4.68 11.30 4.86
CA ALA A 29 3.58 11.96 5.56
C ALA A 29 3.34 11.36 6.96
N TYR A 30 3.38 10.04 7.09
CA TYR A 30 3.20 9.39 8.39
C TYR A 30 4.35 9.69 9.36
N ALA A 31 5.59 9.76 8.85
CA ALA A 31 6.73 10.12 9.69
C ALA A 31 6.66 11.58 10.17
N ARG A 32 6.20 12.51 9.31
CA ARG A 32 5.92 13.91 9.70
C ARG A 32 4.87 14.03 10.81
N GLU A 33 3.96 13.07 10.89
CA GLU A 33 2.92 12.98 11.93
C GLU A 33 3.38 12.18 13.16
N GLY A 34 4.68 11.94 13.32
CA GLY A 34 5.30 11.38 14.53
C GLY A 34 5.42 9.85 14.56
N ALA A 35 5.05 9.15 13.48
CA ALA A 35 5.21 7.70 13.38
C ALA A 35 6.68 7.29 13.22
N GLY A 36 7.06 6.14 13.78
CA GLY A 36 8.24 5.39 13.35
C GLY A 36 7.89 4.55 12.13
N VAL A 37 8.58 4.74 11.00
CA VAL A 37 8.20 4.13 9.71
C VAL A 37 9.25 3.14 9.22
N CYS A 38 8.84 1.90 8.98
CA CYS A 38 9.63 0.93 8.23
C CYS A 38 9.34 1.03 6.75
N LEU A 39 10.38 1.37 6.00
CA LEU A 39 10.39 1.52 4.55
C LEU A 39 10.82 0.19 3.94
N ALA A 40 9.87 -0.52 3.34
CA ALA A 40 10.11 -1.83 2.75
C ALA A 40 10.00 -1.78 1.22
N ALA A 41 11.08 -2.15 0.54
CA ALA A 41 11.11 -2.36 -0.91
C ALA A 41 12.34 -3.18 -1.29
N ARG A 42 12.36 -3.76 -2.50
CA ARG A 42 13.49 -4.56 -2.98
C ARG A 42 14.77 -3.74 -3.17
N THR A 43 14.63 -2.52 -3.69
CA THR A 43 15.76 -1.66 -4.03
C THR A 43 16.20 -0.86 -2.80
N GLU A 44 17.24 -1.34 -2.12
CA GLU A 44 17.74 -0.74 -0.89
C GLU A 44 18.08 0.76 -1.01
N SER A 45 18.73 1.17 -2.11
CA SER A 45 19.09 2.58 -2.31
C SER A 45 17.88 3.52 -2.34
N GLN A 46 16.73 3.07 -2.86
CA GLN A 46 15.51 3.87 -2.90
C GLN A 46 14.95 4.09 -1.49
N ILE A 47 14.85 3.03 -0.67
CA ILE A 47 14.31 3.15 0.69
C ILE A 47 15.29 3.83 1.66
N ARG A 48 16.61 3.69 1.46
CA ARG A 48 17.59 4.46 2.23
C ARG A 48 17.50 5.95 1.96
N SER A 49 17.36 6.36 0.69
CA SER A 49 17.15 7.77 0.35
C SER A 49 15.89 8.35 1.00
N VAL A 50 14.80 7.59 1.07
CA VAL A 50 13.58 8.03 1.77
C VAL A 50 13.77 8.08 3.29
N ALA A 51 14.54 7.14 3.87
CA ALA A 51 14.87 7.15 5.29
C ALA A 51 15.67 8.41 5.66
N GLU A 52 16.70 8.72 4.89
CA GLU A 52 17.55 9.90 5.08
C GLU A 52 16.72 11.20 5.02
N GLU A 53 15.77 11.29 4.10
CA GLU A 53 14.86 12.44 4.00
C GLU A 53 13.95 12.56 5.23
N ILE A 54 13.41 11.44 5.73
CA ILE A 54 12.59 11.42 6.94
C ILE A 54 13.42 11.84 8.16
N GLU A 55 14.63 11.31 8.31
CA GLU A 55 15.53 11.60 9.42
C GLU A 55 16.02 13.05 9.38
N ALA A 56 16.33 13.59 8.20
CA ALA A 56 16.70 14.99 8.02
C ALA A 56 15.57 15.96 8.41
N ALA A 57 14.32 15.51 8.31
CA ALA A 57 13.13 16.24 8.79
C ALA A 57 12.81 16.00 10.28
N GLY A 58 13.65 15.25 11.01
CA GLY A 58 13.48 14.93 12.43
C GLY A 58 12.54 13.75 12.72
N GLY A 59 12.10 13.03 11.69
CA GLY A 59 11.30 11.81 11.82
C GLY A 59 12.13 10.57 12.14
N ARG A 60 11.46 9.43 12.30
CA ARG A 60 12.09 8.15 12.58
C ARG A 60 11.78 7.15 11.47
N ALA A 61 12.80 6.60 10.84
CA ALA A 61 12.63 5.59 9.80
C ALA A 61 13.66 4.45 9.94
N ILE A 62 13.30 3.28 9.41
CA ILE A 62 14.27 2.21 9.11
C ILE A 62 14.06 1.77 7.67
N ALA A 63 15.15 1.52 6.96
CA ALA A 63 15.12 0.92 5.62
C ALA A 63 15.33 -0.59 5.75
N VAL A 64 14.35 -1.39 5.33
CA VAL A 64 14.46 -2.85 5.32
C VAL A 64 14.26 -3.36 3.89
N PRO A 65 15.32 -3.85 3.23
CA PRO A 65 15.18 -4.46 1.92
C PRO A 65 14.23 -5.66 1.96
N THR A 66 13.14 -5.59 1.20
CA THR A 66 12.07 -6.59 1.24
C THR A 66 11.59 -6.97 -0.16
N ASP A 67 11.67 -8.25 -0.51
CA ASP A 67 10.81 -8.83 -1.57
C ASP A 67 9.55 -9.37 -0.92
N VAL A 68 8.40 -8.76 -1.23
CA VAL A 68 7.12 -9.16 -0.65
C VAL A 68 6.69 -10.56 -1.09
N ALA A 69 7.23 -11.08 -2.20
CA ALA A 69 6.99 -12.44 -2.66
C ALA A 69 7.80 -13.50 -1.90
N ASP A 70 8.77 -13.09 -1.06
CA ASP A 70 9.62 -13.99 -0.29
C ASP A 70 9.24 -13.96 1.20
N TRP A 71 8.88 -15.12 1.76
CA TRP A 71 8.37 -15.20 3.12
C TRP A 71 9.43 -14.81 4.17
N ASP A 72 10.67 -15.25 4.01
CA ASP A 72 11.74 -14.96 4.98
C ASP A 72 12.07 -13.47 5.00
N SER A 73 12.05 -12.83 3.83
CA SER A 73 12.19 -11.38 3.66
C SER A 73 11.06 -10.61 4.34
N VAL A 74 9.80 -11.04 4.16
CA VAL A 74 8.64 -10.46 4.86
C VAL A 74 8.75 -10.62 6.37
N GLN A 75 9.19 -11.79 6.86
CA GLN A 75 9.39 -12.00 8.29
C GLN A 75 10.53 -11.12 8.85
N ALA A 76 11.61 -10.93 8.09
CA ALA A 76 12.70 -10.04 8.47
C ALA A 76 12.24 -8.59 8.60
N MET A 77 11.40 -8.12 7.66
CA MET A 77 10.75 -6.80 7.73
C MET A 77 9.96 -6.60 9.03
N VAL A 78 9.11 -7.57 9.40
CA VAL A 78 8.30 -7.47 10.62
C VAL A 78 9.18 -7.49 11.88
N ARG A 79 10.22 -8.35 11.92
CA ARG A 79 11.20 -8.35 13.03
C ARG A 79 11.94 -7.02 13.14
N GLY A 80 12.31 -6.40 12.02
CA GLY A 80 12.98 -5.10 12.00
C GLY A 80 12.16 -4.01 12.70
N VAL A 81 10.84 -3.98 12.46
CA VAL A 81 9.93 -3.04 13.12
C VAL A 81 9.78 -3.30 14.61
N ALA A 82 9.60 -4.55 15.01
CA ALA A 82 9.51 -4.90 16.42
C ALA A 82 10.77 -4.47 17.19
N ASN A 83 11.95 -4.68 16.60
CA ASN A 83 13.22 -4.29 17.20
C ASN A 83 13.42 -2.77 17.27
N ALA A 84 13.04 -2.04 16.22
CA ALA A 84 13.26 -0.59 16.15
C ALA A 84 12.24 0.23 16.94
N PHE A 85 10.97 -0.20 16.94
CA PHE A 85 9.86 0.59 17.46
C PHE A 85 9.03 -0.11 18.54
N GLY A 86 9.36 -1.36 18.89
CA GLY A 86 8.73 -2.09 20.00
C GLY A 86 7.35 -2.67 19.69
N GLY A 87 6.90 -2.63 18.44
CA GLY A 87 5.61 -3.18 18.02
C GLY A 87 5.17 -2.66 16.65
N LEU A 88 3.95 -3.00 16.26
CA LEU A 88 3.33 -2.56 15.02
C LEU A 88 1.92 -2.04 15.30
N ASP A 89 1.57 -0.88 14.75
CA ASP A 89 0.23 -0.29 14.86
C ASP A 89 -0.49 -0.28 13.50
N ILE A 90 0.24 -0.03 12.41
CA ILE A 90 -0.35 0.17 11.07
C ILE A 90 0.51 -0.55 10.01
N ALA A 91 -0.12 -1.22 9.05
CA ALA A 91 0.53 -1.79 7.89
C ALA A 91 -0.10 -1.28 6.59
N VAL A 92 0.72 -0.69 5.72
CA VAL A 92 0.33 -0.25 4.38
C VAL A 92 0.90 -1.24 3.35
N LEU A 93 0.02 -2.09 2.82
CA LEU A 93 0.31 -3.10 1.81
C LEU A 93 0.16 -2.49 0.42
N ASN A 94 1.18 -1.74 0.00
CA ASN A 94 1.18 -0.95 -1.23
C ASN A 94 2.05 -1.56 -2.36
N ALA A 95 2.99 -2.46 -2.06
CA ALA A 95 3.86 -3.04 -3.09
C ALA A 95 3.05 -3.65 -4.25
N GLY A 96 3.50 -3.40 -5.48
CA GLY A 96 2.87 -3.94 -6.67
C GLY A 96 3.64 -3.66 -7.96
N VAL A 97 3.33 -4.44 -8.99
CA VAL A 97 3.86 -4.36 -10.35
C VAL A 97 2.73 -4.44 -11.38
N LEU A 98 3.02 -3.98 -12.59
CA LEU A 98 2.12 -4.00 -13.74
C LEU A 98 2.96 -4.48 -14.93
N LEU A 99 2.89 -5.78 -15.21
CA LEU A 99 3.70 -6.45 -16.25
C LEU A 99 2.85 -6.93 -17.44
N ASP A 100 1.56 -6.58 -17.48
CA ASP A 100 0.69 -6.93 -18.61
C ASP A 100 1.24 -6.37 -19.95
N GLY A 101 1.95 -5.23 -19.92
CA GLY A 101 2.59 -4.63 -21.10
C GLY A 101 1.60 -4.18 -22.18
N GLY A 102 0.33 -3.96 -21.81
CA GLY A 102 -0.73 -3.62 -22.76
C GLY A 102 -1.13 -4.75 -23.72
N ARG A 103 -0.72 -6.00 -23.42
CA ARG A 103 -1.03 -7.19 -24.23
C ARG A 103 -2.40 -7.77 -23.91
N THR A 104 -3.06 -8.36 -24.90
CA THR A 104 -4.25 -9.17 -24.64
C THR A 104 -3.88 -10.44 -23.87
N LEU A 105 -4.88 -11.20 -23.39
CA LEU A 105 -4.60 -12.47 -22.70
C LEU A 105 -3.91 -13.48 -23.64
N GLU A 106 -4.33 -13.54 -24.90
CA GLU A 106 -3.74 -14.41 -25.92
C GLU A 106 -2.24 -14.10 -26.15
N GLU A 107 -1.86 -12.83 -26.10
CA GLU A 107 -0.50 -12.36 -26.32
C GLU A 107 0.33 -12.27 -25.03
N SER A 108 -0.25 -12.63 -23.87
CA SER A 108 0.39 -12.44 -22.58
C SER A 108 1.62 -13.35 -22.41
N VAL A 109 2.65 -12.85 -21.73
CA VAL A 109 3.82 -13.64 -21.36
C VAL A 109 3.53 -14.32 -20.03
N ILE A 110 3.62 -15.66 -20.02
CA ILE A 110 3.28 -16.50 -18.86
C ILE A 110 4.04 -16.06 -17.60
N ASP A 111 5.33 -15.78 -17.71
CA ASP A 111 6.16 -15.41 -16.57
C ASP A 111 5.82 -14.01 -16.03
N ASP A 112 5.53 -13.04 -16.90
CA ASP A 112 5.08 -11.70 -16.49
C ASP A 112 3.72 -11.77 -15.79
N TRP A 113 2.81 -12.60 -16.32
CA TRP A 113 1.50 -12.83 -15.76
C TRP A 113 1.61 -13.45 -14.36
N ARG A 114 2.39 -14.52 -14.22
CA ARG A 114 2.65 -15.20 -12.94
C ARG A 114 3.32 -14.27 -11.94
N ARG A 115 4.35 -13.54 -12.35
CA ARG A 115 5.08 -12.61 -11.48
C ARG A 115 4.18 -11.48 -10.97
N THR A 116 3.24 -11.01 -11.79
CA THR A 116 2.24 -10.02 -11.37
C THR A 116 1.36 -10.56 -10.25
N ILE A 117 0.86 -11.80 -10.37
CA ILE A 117 0.07 -12.45 -9.31
C ILE A 117 0.92 -12.67 -8.05
N GLU A 118 2.14 -13.16 -8.22
CA GLU A 118 3.06 -13.45 -7.12
C GLU A 118 3.37 -12.21 -6.29
N VAL A 119 3.67 -11.07 -6.93
CA VAL A 119 3.98 -9.84 -6.20
C VAL A 119 2.73 -9.19 -5.64
N ASN A 120 1.70 -9.01 -6.47
CA ASN A 120 0.56 -8.17 -6.10
C ASN A 120 -0.37 -8.90 -5.13
N LEU A 121 -0.70 -10.16 -5.39
CA LEU A 121 -1.66 -10.92 -4.60
C LEU A 121 -0.97 -11.72 -3.50
N ILE A 122 -0.07 -12.64 -3.89
CA ILE A 122 0.61 -13.51 -2.92
C ILE A 122 1.49 -12.68 -2.00
N GLY A 123 2.21 -11.68 -2.53
CA GLY A 123 3.06 -10.85 -1.70
C GLY A 123 2.30 -10.04 -0.65
N ALA A 124 1.13 -9.49 -0.97
CA ALA A 124 0.31 -8.81 0.03
C ALA A 124 -0.30 -9.81 1.03
N TYR A 125 -0.67 -11.03 0.59
CA TYR A 125 -1.09 -12.10 1.47
C TYR A 125 0.00 -12.47 2.50
N LEU A 126 1.25 -12.64 2.04
CA LEU A 126 2.39 -12.92 2.92
C LEU A 126 2.59 -11.77 3.91
N CYS A 127 2.58 -10.52 3.43
CA CYS A 127 2.68 -9.36 4.31
C CYS A 127 1.56 -9.33 5.35
N ALA A 128 0.30 -9.49 4.93
CA ALA A 128 -0.87 -9.53 5.81
C ALA A 128 -0.72 -10.61 6.89
N LYS A 129 -0.37 -11.83 6.48
CA LYS A 129 -0.11 -12.96 7.39
C LYS A 129 0.95 -12.63 8.43
N ALA A 130 2.02 -11.95 8.05
CA ALA A 130 3.12 -11.63 8.94
C ALA A 130 2.81 -10.46 9.89
N VAL A 131 2.00 -9.48 9.49
CA VAL A 131 1.66 -8.32 10.33
C VAL A 131 0.52 -8.59 11.31
N ILE A 132 -0.34 -9.57 11.06
CA ILE A 132 -1.47 -9.88 11.95
C ILE A 132 -1.01 -10.19 13.39
N PRO A 133 -0.04 -11.10 13.65
CA PRO A 133 0.37 -11.40 15.02
C PRO A 133 0.85 -10.19 15.84
N PRO A 134 1.75 -9.30 15.35
CA PRO A 134 2.14 -8.12 16.13
C PRO A 134 1.01 -7.09 16.27
N LEU A 135 0.09 -6.97 15.30
CA LEU A 135 -1.11 -6.12 15.47
C LEU A 135 -2.04 -6.67 16.57
N LYS A 136 -2.24 -7.98 16.62
CA LYS A 136 -2.99 -8.64 17.71
C LYS A 136 -2.31 -8.42 19.06
N ALA A 137 -0.98 -8.54 19.13
CA ALA A 137 -0.21 -8.27 20.34
C ALA A 137 -0.34 -6.80 20.81
N ARG A 138 -0.58 -5.86 19.89
CA ARG A 138 -0.87 -4.46 20.19
C ARG A 138 -2.30 -4.24 20.70
N GLY A 139 -3.20 -5.22 20.52
CA GLY A 139 -4.61 -5.19 20.93
C GLY A 139 -5.54 -4.39 20.01
N GLN A 140 -5.00 -3.84 18.92
CA GLN A 140 -5.72 -3.14 17.86
C GLN A 140 -4.75 -2.85 16.70
N GLY A 141 -5.28 -2.54 15.52
CA GLY A 141 -4.43 -2.19 14.39
C GLY A 141 -5.18 -1.65 13.18
N LYS A 142 -4.42 -1.22 12.17
CA LYS A 142 -4.94 -0.87 10.85
C LYS A 142 -4.14 -1.58 9.76
N ILE A 143 -4.81 -2.22 8.83
CA ILE A 143 -4.22 -2.74 7.58
C ILE A 143 -4.85 -1.96 6.43
N ILE A 144 -4.01 -1.29 5.66
CA ILE A 144 -4.40 -0.47 4.51
C ILE A 144 -3.82 -1.12 3.26
N ILE A 145 -4.69 -1.59 2.36
CA ILE A 145 -4.30 -2.29 1.14
C ILE A 145 -4.46 -1.35 -0.05
N THR A 146 -3.42 -1.21 -0.88
CA THR A 146 -3.53 -0.43 -2.12
C THR A 146 -4.17 -1.29 -3.21
N GLY A 147 -5.44 -1.00 -3.47
CA GLY A 147 -6.26 -1.64 -4.47
C GLY A 147 -6.17 -1.01 -5.85
N SER A 148 -7.20 -1.24 -6.66
CA SER A 148 -7.34 -0.61 -7.98
C SER A 148 -8.77 -0.77 -8.50
N GLY A 149 -9.28 0.20 -9.26
CA GLY A 149 -10.55 0.04 -9.98
C GLY A 149 -10.53 -1.12 -10.99
N ASN A 150 -9.35 -1.55 -11.47
CA ASN A 150 -9.22 -2.77 -12.28
C ASN A 150 -9.51 -4.07 -11.50
N GLY A 151 -9.56 -4.02 -10.16
CA GLY A 151 -9.97 -5.13 -9.32
C GLY A 151 -11.49 -5.26 -9.18
N HIS A 152 -12.24 -4.23 -9.53
CA HIS A 152 -13.70 -4.16 -9.41
C HIS A 152 -14.42 -4.30 -10.76
N HIS A 153 -13.74 -4.00 -11.86
CA HIS A 153 -14.24 -4.24 -13.23
C HIS A 153 -13.18 -4.81 -14.16
N GLY A 154 -13.61 -5.64 -15.10
CA GLY A 154 -12.77 -6.14 -16.18
C GLY A 154 -12.27 -5.02 -17.10
N ARG A 155 -10.97 -5.03 -17.41
CA ARG A 155 -10.35 -4.12 -18.37
C ARG A 155 -9.59 -4.90 -19.42
N VAL A 156 -9.81 -4.55 -20.68
CA VAL A 156 -9.05 -5.09 -21.82
C VAL A 156 -7.56 -4.85 -21.58
N ARG A 157 -6.73 -5.88 -21.83
CA ARG A 157 -5.26 -5.87 -21.65
C ARG A 157 -4.78 -5.67 -20.20
N GLY A 158 -5.60 -6.04 -19.20
CA GLY A 158 -5.26 -5.94 -17.78
C GLY A 158 -5.48 -7.25 -17.03
N SER A 159 -5.20 -8.40 -17.66
CA SER A 159 -5.58 -9.71 -17.11
C SER A 159 -4.92 -9.99 -15.76
N SER A 160 -3.59 -9.98 -15.68
CA SER A 160 -2.90 -10.35 -14.44
C SER A 160 -3.06 -9.29 -13.36
N TYR A 161 -2.94 -8.01 -13.74
CA TYR A 161 -3.10 -6.91 -12.80
C TYR A 161 -4.52 -6.85 -12.23
N GLY A 162 -5.54 -6.90 -13.10
CA GLY A 162 -6.95 -6.91 -12.69
C GLY A 162 -7.28 -8.11 -11.80
N ALA A 163 -6.89 -9.32 -12.20
CA ALA A 163 -7.08 -10.52 -11.39
C ALA A 163 -6.40 -10.41 -10.02
N SER A 164 -5.17 -9.90 -9.97
CA SER A 164 -4.45 -9.70 -8.71
C SER A 164 -5.17 -8.73 -7.77
N LYS A 165 -5.68 -7.61 -8.29
CA LYS A 165 -6.37 -6.58 -7.49
C LYS A 165 -7.78 -7.00 -7.09
N ALA A 166 -8.48 -7.79 -7.91
CA ALA A 166 -9.74 -8.41 -7.54
C ALA A 166 -9.56 -9.41 -6.39
N GLY A 167 -8.50 -10.24 -6.46
CA GLY A 167 -8.12 -11.13 -5.38
C GLY A 167 -7.81 -10.38 -4.08
N LEU A 168 -7.05 -9.27 -4.16
CA LEU A 168 -6.76 -8.44 -2.99
C LEU A 168 -8.01 -7.81 -2.39
N TRP A 169 -8.93 -7.31 -3.22
CA TRP A 169 -10.19 -6.77 -2.72
C TRP A 169 -10.96 -7.81 -1.91
N MET A 170 -11.03 -9.06 -2.39
CA MET A 170 -11.66 -10.14 -1.63
C MET A 170 -10.88 -10.47 -0.34
N VAL A 171 -9.55 -10.49 -0.38
CA VAL A 171 -8.70 -10.67 0.82
C VAL A 171 -8.97 -9.58 1.86
N THR A 172 -9.11 -8.31 1.46
CA THR A 172 -9.48 -7.19 2.35
C THR A 172 -10.76 -7.50 3.11
N ARG A 173 -11.80 -7.96 2.39
CA ARG A 173 -13.11 -8.28 2.98
C ARG A 173 -13.06 -9.49 3.91
N ILE A 174 -12.30 -10.52 3.54
CA ILE A 174 -12.14 -11.71 4.39
C ILE A 174 -11.43 -11.32 5.69
N LEU A 175 -10.30 -10.61 5.60
CA LEU A 175 -9.54 -10.21 6.77
C LEU A 175 -10.31 -9.22 7.67
N SER A 176 -11.17 -8.38 7.11
CA SER A 176 -12.01 -7.49 7.93
C SER A 176 -12.99 -8.25 8.82
N GLU A 177 -13.50 -9.40 8.35
CA GLU A 177 -14.39 -10.26 9.14
C GLU A 177 -13.58 -11.10 10.14
N GLU A 178 -12.45 -11.67 9.70
CA GLU A 178 -11.59 -12.52 10.55
C GLU A 178 -10.98 -11.76 11.73
N LEU A 179 -10.72 -10.46 11.59
CA LEU A 179 -9.98 -9.66 12.58
C LEU A 179 -10.88 -8.66 13.34
N LEU A 180 -12.20 -8.78 13.19
CA LEU A 180 -13.16 -7.87 13.82
C LEU A 180 -13.03 -7.89 15.36
N GLU A 181 -12.95 -9.08 15.95
CA GLU A 181 -12.80 -9.26 17.41
C GLU A 181 -11.42 -8.80 17.92
N ASP A 182 -10.40 -8.81 17.05
CA ASP A 182 -9.06 -8.33 17.36
C ASP A 182 -8.92 -6.80 17.27
N ARG A 183 -9.99 -6.08 16.89
CA ARG A 183 -10.00 -4.61 16.71
C ARG A 183 -8.98 -4.12 15.67
N ILE A 184 -8.78 -4.93 14.62
CA ILE A 184 -7.91 -4.60 13.50
C ILE A 184 -8.80 -4.26 12.29
N ASP A 185 -8.76 -3.00 11.86
CA ASP A 185 -9.51 -2.57 10.70
C ASP A 185 -8.71 -2.84 9.43
N VAL A 186 -9.36 -3.43 8.42
CA VAL A 186 -8.74 -3.76 7.14
C VAL A 186 -9.51 -3.07 6.02
N ASN A 187 -8.86 -2.14 5.32
CA ASN A 187 -9.52 -1.34 4.27
C ASN A 187 -8.67 -1.24 3.01
N GLU A 188 -9.33 -1.02 1.88
CA GLU A 188 -8.72 -0.80 0.58
C GLU A 188 -8.70 0.71 0.25
N ILE A 189 -7.57 1.22 -0.23
CA ILE A 189 -7.51 2.49 -0.95
C ILE A 189 -7.50 2.19 -2.44
N VAL A 190 -8.39 2.82 -3.22
CA VAL A 190 -8.41 2.73 -4.69
C VAL A 190 -7.95 4.05 -5.30
N PRO A 191 -6.70 4.17 -5.77
CA PRO A 191 -6.14 5.46 -6.16
C PRO A 191 -6.72 6.06 -7.45
N GLY A 192 -7.02 5.20 -8.43
CA GLY A 192 -7.19 5.62 -9.82
C GLY A 192 -5.84 5.82 -10.53
N PRO A 193 -5.80 6.58 -11.64
CA PRO A 193 -4.54 6.86 -12.32
C PRO A 193 -3.67 7.77 -11.46
N VAL A 194 -2.40 7.41 -11.26
CA VAL A 194 -1.43 8.18 -10.48
C VAL A 194 -0.13 8.28 -11.24
N TYR A 195 0.48 9.48 -11.27
CA TYR A 195 1.81 9.73 -11.82
C TYR A 195 2.87 9.01 -11.00
N THR A 196 3.08 7.74 -11.32
CA THR A 196 4.09 6.87 -10.75
C THR A 196 4.86 6.21 -11.87
N GLU A 197 6.05 5.69 -11.57
CA GLU A 197 6.80 4.90 -12.54
C GLU A 197 6.00 3.67 -13.02
N LEU A 198 5.20 3.07 -12.13
CA LEU A 198 4.33 1.93 -12.43
C LEU A 198 3.32 2.21 -13.55
N ALA A 199 2.78 3.43 -13.60
CA ALA A 199 1.72 3.81 -14.52
C ALA A 199 2.19 4.82 -15.57
N ARG A 200 3.49 5.11 -15.67
CA ARG A 200 4.04 6.22 -16.47
C ARG A 200 3.51 6.21 -17.89
N GLU A 201 3.61 5.10 -18.61
CA GLU A 201 3.13 4.95 -19.99
C GLU A 201 1.61 5.14 -20.13
N LEU A 202 0.84 4.75 -19.11
CA LEU A 202 -0.62 4.86 -19.10
C LEU A 202 -1.13 6.26 -18.78
N VAL A 203 -0.32 7.11 -18.15
CA VAL A 203 -0.71 8.48 -17.75
C VAL A 203 -0.04 9.56 -18.59
N SER A 204 1.03 9.23 -19.33
CA SER A 204 1.71 10.16 -20.22
C SER A 204 1.06 10.33 -21.59
N ASP A 205 0.14 9.44 -21.97
CA ASP A 205 -0.59 9.54 -23.24
C ASP A 205 -1.91 10.33 -23.06
N PRO A 206 -2.04 11.53 -23.68
CA PRO A 206 -3.25 12.36 -23.63
C PRO A 206 -4.49 11.68 -24.23
N ALA A 207 -4.30 10.68 -25.11
CA ALA A 207 -5.39 9.90 -25.71
C ALA A 207 -5.92 8.80 -24.78
N THR A 208 -5.36 8.66 -23.58
CA THR A 208 -5.82 7.66 -22.62
C THR A 208 -7.26 7.91 -22.18
N ARG A 209 -7.98 6.80 -21.94
CA ARG A 209 -9.39 6.79 -21.56
C ARG A 209 -9.71 7.65 -20.32
N PHE A 210 -8.70 7.97 -19.49
CA PHE A 210 -8.84 8.85 -18.33
C PHE A 210 -9.27 10.26 -18.73
N ALA A 211 -8.65 10.82 -19.79
CA ALA A 211 -9.02 12.13 -20.32
C ALA A 211 -10.47 12.14 -20.84
N ALA A 212 -10.89 11.06 -21.52
CA ALA A 212 -12.24 10.92 -22.04
C ALA A 212 -13.32 10.72 -20.94
N SER A 213 -12.96 10.21 -19.77
CA SER A 213 -13.89 10.00 -18.64
C SER A 213 -13.97 11.18 -17.66
N GLY A 214 -13.25 12.29 -17.92
CA GLY A 214 -13.13 13.40 -16.97
C GLY A 214 -12.33 13.06 -15.70
N GLU A 215 -11.59 11.95 -15.72
CA GLU A 215 -10.67 11.52 -14.67
C GLU A 215 -9.33 12.25 -14.84
N TRP A 216 -8.64 12.55 -13.74
CA TRP A 216 -7.30 13.12 -13.80
C TRP A 216 -6.28 12.15 -13.21
N ALA A 217 -5.08 12.16 -13.78
CA ALA A 217 -3.94 11.49 -13.18
C ALA A 217 -3.49 12.27 -11.93
N LYS A 218 -3.50 11.58 -10.80
CA LYS A 218 -3.19 12.13 -9.48
C LYS A 218 -1.69 12.17 -9.24
N GLN A 219 -1.22 13.09 -8.42
CA GLN A 219 0.08 12.98 -7.80
C GLN A 219 0.03 11.96 -6.65
N PRO A 220 1.14 11.25 -6.36
CA PRO A 220 1.22 10.35 -5.22
C PRO A 220 0.78 10.98 -3.89
N GLU A 221 1.06 12.26 -3.70
CA GLU A 221 0.74 13.04 -2.51
C GLU A 221 -0.77 13.19 -2.30
N GLU A 222 -1.59 13.14 -3.37
CA GLU A 222 -3.06 13.19 -3.25
C GLU A 222 -3.63 11.95 -2.54
N LEU A 223 -2.85 10.88 -2.38
CA LEU A 223 -3.26 9.68 -1.63
C LEU A 223 -2.99 9.79 -0.13
N VAL A 224 -2.23 10.80 0.29
CA VAL A 224 -1.84 10.98 1.70
C VAL A 224 -3.08 11.23 2.57
N ASP A 225 -4.03 12.05 2.11
CA ASP A 225 -5.19 12.42 2.92
C ASP A 225 -6.07 11.21 3.25
N VAL A 226 -6.35 10.35 2.26
CA VAL A 226 -7.12 9.12 2.49
C VAL A 226 -6.34 8.12 3.33
N ALA A 227 -5.03 7.97 3.10
CA ALA A 227 -4.20 7.09 3.91
C ALA A 227 -4.14 7.56 5.36
N MET A 228 -4.03 8.86 5.60
CA MET A 228 -4.04 9.45 6.92
C MET A 228 -5.39 9.26 7.60
N PHE A 229 -6.49 9.54 6.90
CA PHE A 229 -7.85 9.32 7.38
C PHE A 229 -8.04 7.89 7.92
N LEU A 230 -7.58 6.88 7.17
CA LEU A 230 -7.67 5.47 7.57
C LEU A 230 -6.77 5.12 8.75
N ALA A 231 -5.54 5.65 8.76
CA ALA A 231 -4.60 5.42 9.86
C ALA A 231 -5.06 6.03 11.19
N THR A 232 -5.78 7.15 11.14
CA THR A 232 -6.20 7.90 12.34
C THR A 232 -7.65 7.65 12.75
N GLN A 233 -8.38 6.74 12.09
CA GLN A 233 -9.72 6.38 12.54
C GLN A 233 -9.69 5.83 13.97
N PRO A 234 -10.69 6.14 14.82
CA PRO A 234 -10.91 5.44 16.08
C PRO A 234 -10.89 3.92 15.87
N SER A 235 -10.49 3.15 16.89
CA SER A 235 -10.58 1.69 16.86
C SER A 235 -11.62 1.23 17.90
N PRO A 236 -12.54 0.31 17.53
CA PRO A 236 -12.76 -0.19 16.17
C PRO A 236 -13.36 0.90 15.28
N GLY A 237 -12.97 0.91 14.01
CA GLY A 237 -13.44 1.87 13.01
C GLY A 237 -14.17 1.17 11.86
N PRO A 238 -14.45 1.89 10.77
CA PRO A 238 -14.91 1.25 9.54
C PRO A 238 -13.88 0.22 9.05
N THR A 239 -14.35 -0.96 8.66
CA THR A 239 -13.52 -2.07 8.15
C THR A 239 -14.22 -2.75 6.96
N GLY A 240 -13.46 -3.40 6.09
CA GLY A 240 -13.97 -4.06 4.88
C GLY A 240 -14.39 -3.10 3.75
N GLN A 241 -14.00 -1.82 3.83
CA GLN A 241 -14.43 -0.77 2.92
C GLN A 241 -13.38 -0.48 1.83
N SER A 242 -13.85 0.04 0.69
CA SER A 242 -13.03 0.53 -0.41
C SER A 242 -13.16 2.05 -0.52
N PHE A 243 -12.06 2.77 -0.29
CA PHE A 243 -12.00 4.23 -0.36
C PHE A 243 -11.42 4.65 -1.72
N SER A 244 -12.31 5.02 -2.63
CA SER A 244 -11.96 5.34 -4.02
C SER A 244 -11.73 6.83 -4.23
N LEU A 245 -10.64 7.14 -4.93
CA LEU A 245 -10.34 8.47 -5.45
C LEU A 245 -10.73 8.61 -6.93
N LEU A 246 -11.37 7.60 -7.53
CA LEU A 246 -11.89 7.68 -8.90
C LEU A 246 -13.08 8.64 -8.96
N ARG A 247 -13.26 9.33 -10.09
CA ARG A 247 -14.47 10.13 -10.37
C ARG A 247 -15.65 9.31 -10.89
N ARG A 248 -15.69 8.03 -10.55
CA ARG A 248 -16.72 7.08 -10.99
C ARG A 248 -16.90 5.98 -9.94
N PRO A 249 -18.07 5.32 -9.92
CA PRO A 249 -18.28 4.14 -9.09
C PRO A 249 -17.20 3.09 -9.31
N LEU A 250 -16.89 2.35 -8.24
CA LEU A 250 -15.97 1.23 -8.29
C LEU A 250 -16.50 0.10 -9.12
#